data_AF-A0A9Q0F952-F1
#
_entry.id   AF-A0A9Q0F952-F1
#
_cell.length_a   1.000
_cell.length_b   1.000
_cell.length_c   1.000
_cell.angle_alpha   90.00
_cell.angle_beta   90.00
_cell.angle_gamma   90.00
#
_symmetry.space_group_name_H-M   'P 1'
#
loop_
_entity.id
_entity.type
_entity.pdbx_description
1 polymer ?
#
loop_
_entity_poly.entity_id
_entity_poly.type
_entity_poly.pdbx_seq_one_letter_code
_entity_poly.pdbx_strand_id
1 'polypeptide(L)'
;VNLEWCFPNLISHDTLNDPSKGYLVNDCCVFGVELFVLGNPRQGETLSWVKQPKNGRYSWKIDKYSSLKDEFLRSPVFTVEGQKWYLRIKN
;
A
#
# COMPACT_ATOMS: atom_id res chain seq x y z
N VAL A 1 5.19 9.55 3.00
CA VAL A 1 5.81 8.52 2.14
C VAL A 1 7.24 8.98 1.92
N ASN A 2 8.21 8.28 2.51
CA ASN A 2 9.62 8.67 2.37
C ASN A 2 10.12 8.13 1.00
N LEU A 3 10.48 9.03 0.08
CA LEU A 3 10.84 8.70 -1.32
C LEU A 3 12.33 8.34 -1.49
N GLU A 4 13.13 8.41 -0.42
CA GLU A 4 14.57 8.16 -0.45
C GLU A 4 14.94 6.73 -0.89
N TRP A 5 14.00 5.78 -0.79
CA TRP A 5 14.18 4.39 -1.24
C TRP A 5 13.74 4.16 -2.70
N CYS A 6 13.17 5.17 -3.35
CA CYS A 6 12.63 5.08 -4.71
C CYS A 6 13.61 5.57 -5.79
N PHE A 7 14.81 6.02 -5.40
CA PHE A 7 15.87 6.42 -6.32
C PHE A 7 17.13 5.55 -6.14
N PRO A 8 17.07 4.23 -6.36
CA PRO A 8 18.30 3.46 -6.46
C PRO A 8 19.01 3.85 -7.76
N ASN A 9 20.24 4.34 -7.65
CA ASN A 9 21.28 4.41 -8.70
C ASN A 9 20.76 4.57 -10.15
N LEU A 10 20.19 5.74 -10.46
CA LEU A 10 19.88 6.09 -11.84
C LEU A 10 21.16 6.09 -12.66
N ILE A 11 21.15 5.39 -13.80
CA ILE A 11 22.22 5.49 -14.80
C ILE A 11 21.87 6.60 -15.79
N SER A 12 22.89 7.27 -16.34
CA SER A 12 22.67 8.31 -17.35
C SER A 12 22.14 7.72 -18.65
N HIS A 13 21.47 8.56 -19.45
CA HIS A 13 21.05 8.20 -20.81
C HIS A 13 22.21 7.66 -21.65
N ASP A 14 23.38 8.30 -21.56
CA ASP A 14 24.56 7.88 -22.31
C ASP A 14 25.07 6.52 -21.85
N THR A 15 24.99 6.23 -20.54
CA THR A 15 25.39 4.93 -19.97
C THR A 15 24.43 3.82 -20.38
N LEU A 16 23.12 4.09 -20.42
CA LEU A 16 22.11 3.13 -20.86
C LEU A 16 22.29 2.77 -22.34
N ASN A 17 22.62 3.74 -23.18
CA ASN A 17 22.78 3.56 -24.64
C ASN A 17 24.17 3.11 -25.07
N ASP A 18 25.15 3.05 -24.18
CA ASP A 18 26.50 2.57 -24.48
C ASP A 18 26.48 1.04 -24.72
N PRO A 19 26.71 0.57 -25.95
CA PRO A 19 26.68 -0.86 -26.26
C PRO A 19 27.73 -1.67 -25.49
N SER A 20 28.81 -1.03 -25.02
CA SER A 20 29.86 -1.68 -24.22
C SER A 20 29.39 -2.06 -22.80
N LYS A 21 28.29 -1.45 -22.33
CA LYS A 21 27.71 -1.75 -21.00
C LYS A 21 26.71 -2.89 -21.03
N GLY A 22 26.14 -3.20 -22.20
CA GLY A 22 25.23 -4.34 -22.38
C GLY A 22 23.84 -4.18 -21.74
N TYR A 23 23.42 -2.96 -21.40
CA TYR A 23 22.08 -2.72 -20.82
C TYR A 23 20.93 -2.85 -21.82
N LEU A 24 21.18 -2.59 -23.10
CA LEU A 24 20.21 -2.72 -24.18
C LEU A 24 20.58 -3.88 -25.10
N VAL A 25 19.60 -4.72 -25.39
CA VAL A 25 19.66 -5.74 -26.44
C VAL A 25 18.43 -5.54 -27.33
N ASN A 26 18.63 -5.19 -28.60
CA ASN A 26 17.55 -4.85 -29.55
C ASN A 26 16.59 -3.78 -29.00
N ASP A 27 17.13 -2.66 -28.52
CA ASP A 27 16.39 -1.55 -27.90
C ASP A 27 15.52 -1.95 -26.69
N CYS A 28 15.75 -3.14 -26.12
CA CYS A 28 15.06 -3.65 -24.95
C CYS A 28 16.03 -3.76 -23.76
N CYS A 29 15.57 -3.36 -22.58
CA CYS A 29 16.25 -3.55 -21.31
C CYS A 29 15.34 -4.30 -20.35
N VAL A 30 15.91 -5.19 -19.53
CA VAL A 30 15.21 -5.94 -18.49
C VAL A 30 15.81 -5.56 -17.15
N PHE A 31 14.96 -5.15 -16.20
CA PHE A 31 15.37 -4.81 -14.84
C PHE A 31 14.68 -5.72 -13.82
N GLY A 32 15.44 -6.15 -12.81
CA GLY A 32 14.91 -6.86 -11.64
C GLY A 32 14.75 -5.89 -10.47
N VAL A 33 13.71 -6.10 -9.65
CA VAL A 33 13.55 -5.38 -8.39
C VAL A 33 13.54 -6.38 -7.24
N GLU A 34 14.40 -6.17 -6.25
CA GLU A 34 14.39 -6.90 -4.99
C GLU A 34 13.78 -5.99 -3.91
N LEU A 35 12.67 -6.43 -3.32
CA LEU A 35 12.00 -5.73 -2.24
C LEU A 35 12.37 -6.38 -0.90
N PHE A 36 13.17 -5.69 -0.09
CA PHE A 36 13.44 -6.11 1.28
C PHE A 36 12.43 -5.48 2.23
N VAL A 37 11.70 -6.30 2.97
CA VAL A 37 10.89 -5.81 4.10
C VAL A 37 11.85 -5.54 5.25
N LEU A 38 12.31 -4.29 5.37
CA LEU A 38 13.09 -3.84 6.53
C LEU A 38 12.16 -3.67 7.73
N GLY A 39 11.91 -4.79 8.40
CA GLY A 39 11.17 -4.86 9.64
C GLY A 39 11.20 -6.30 10.13
N ASN A 40 11.21 -6.48 11.45
CA ASN A 40 11.04 -7.80 12.08
C ASN A 40 9.97 -8.59 11.31
N PRO A 41 10.14 -9.90 11.05
CA PRO A 41 9.12 -10.72 10.39
C PRO A 41 7.94 -10.88 11.35
N ARG A 42 7.18 -9.80 11.55
CA ARG A 42 5.78 -9.89 11.87
C ARG A 42 5.19 -10.49 10.62
N GLN A 43 4.82 -11.76 10.71
CA GLN A 43 4.04 -12.48 9.73
C GLN A 43 3.10 -11.49 9.02
N GLY A 44 3.51 -11.05 7.83
CA GLY A 44 2.78 -10.05 7.08
C GLY A 44 1.58 -10.76 6.52
N GLU A 45 0.41 -10.53 7.10
CA GLU A 45 -0.83 -10.97 6.47
C GLU A 45 -0.91 -10.29 5.11
N THR A 46 -0.78 -11.07 4.03
CA THR A 46 -1.09 -10.58 2.70
C THR A 46 -2.59 -10.40 2.66
N LEU A 47 -3.05 -9.15 2.73
CA LEU A 47 -4.43 -8.80 2.41
C LEU A 47 -4.61 -9.02 0.90
N SER A 48 -4.85 -10.27 0.50
CA SER A 48 -5.35 -10.54 -0.84
C SER A 48 -6.69 -9.84 -0.94
N TRP A 49 -6.79 -8.85 -1.83
CA TRP A 49 -8.02 -8.13 -2.09
C TRP A 49 -9.16 -9.14 -2.27
N VAL A 50 -10.03 -9.25 -1.27
CA VAL A 50 -11.26 -10.02 -1.38
C VAL A 50 -12.09 -9.26 -2.40
N LYS A 51 -12.08 -9.75 -3.66
CA LYS A 51 -12.65 -9.01 -4.79
C LYS A 51 -14.11 -8.64 -4.53
N GLN A 52 -14.85 -9.47 -3.79
CA GLN A 52 -16.23 -9.21 -3.32
C GLN A 52 -16.53 -10.07 -2.07
N PRO A 53 -16.54 -9.51 -0.84
CA PRO A 53 -16.96 -10.27 0.33
C PRO A 53 -18.46 -10.56 0.21
N LYS A 54 -18.91 -11.79 0.55
CA LYS A 54 -20.34 -12.17 0.44
C LYS A 54 -21.26 -11.22 1.23
N ASN A 55 -20.73 -10.57 2.27
CA ASN A 55 -21.38 -9.56 3.11
C ASN A 55 -20.57 -8.25 3.20
N GLY A 56 -19.99 -7.78 2.09
CA GLY A 56 -19.00 -6.67 2.07
C GLY A 56 -19.49 -5.26 2.42
N ARG A 57 -20.67 -5.10 3.01
CA ARG A 57 -21.22 -3.78 3.36
C ARG A 57 -21.49 -3.67 4.86
N TYR A 58 -20.69 -2.86 5.53
CA TYR A 58 -20.94 -2.40 6.90
C TYR A 58 -21.47 -0.95 6.85
N SER A 59 -22.54 -0.68 7.59
CA SER A 59 -23.12 0.66 7.72
C SER A 59 -23.10 1.10 9.17
N TRP A 60 -22.57 2.29 9.41
CA TRP A 60 -22.52 2.91 10.73
C TRP A 60 -23.25 4.25 10.69
N LYS A 61 -24.28 4.38 11.53
CA LYS A 61 -25.01 5.62 11.72
C LYS A 61 -24.34 6.46 12.81
N ILE A 62 -24.09 7.73 12.52
CA ILE A 62 -23.53 8.69 13.48
C ILE A 62 -24.61 9.73 13.78
N ASP A 63 -25.12 9.71 15.00
CA ASP A 63 -26.09 10.71 15.45
C ASP A 63 -25.39 11.98 15.93
N LYS A 64 -25.99 13.14 15.64
CA LYS A 64 -25.53 14.47 16.09
C LYS A 64 -24.07 14.79 15.72
N TYR A 65 -23.63 14.41 14.51
CA TYR A 65 -22.26 14.59 14.03
C TYR A 65 -21.71 16.02 14.26
N SER A 66 -22.50 17.05 13.96
CA SER A 66 -22.14 18.46 14.14
C SER A 66 -21.91 18.90 15.59
N SER A 67 -22.34 18.10 16.57
CA SER A 67 -22.17 18.37 18.00
C SER A 67 -21.00 17.62 18.63
N LEU A 68 -20.31 16.77 17.86
CA LEU A 68 -19.19 15.99 18.33
C LEU A 68 -17.95 16.87 18.42
N LYS A 69 -17.28 16.85 19.58
CA LYS A 69 -16.06 17.62 19.84
C LYS A 69 -14.79 16.79 19.70
N ASP A 70 -14.96 15.47 19.54
CA ASP A 70 -13.85 14.56 19.38
C ASP A 70 -13.23 14.73 18.00
N GLU A 71 -11.89 14.81 17.94
CA GLU A 71 -11.14 14.91 16.68
C GLU A 71 -11.33 13.67 15.80
N PHE A 72 -11.60 12.51 16.42
CA PHE A 72 -11.83 11.25 15.71
C PHE A 72 -12.99 10.46 16.32
N LEU A 73 -13.84 9.93 15.45
CA LEU A 73 -14.89 9.00 15.81
C LEU A 73 -14.51 7.58 15.39
N ARG A 74 -14.90 6.61 16.22
CA ARG A 74 -14.66 5.19 15.97
C ARG A 74 -15.98 4.44 15.91
N SER A 75 -16.15 3.63 14.87
CA SER A 75 -17.29 2.71 14.79
C SER A 75 -17.16 1.58 15.81
N PRO A 76 -18.24 0.87 16.12
CA PRO A 76 -18.15 -0.49 16.65
C PRO A 76 -17.25 -1.37 15.78
N VAL A 77 -16.60 -2.35 16.41
CA VAL A 77 -15.80 -3.35 15.71
C VAL A 77 -16.74 -4.32 14.98
N PHE A 78 -16.46 -4.59 13.71
CA PHE A 78 -17.19 -5.55 12.89
C PHE A 78 -16.21 -6.57 12.29
N THR A 79 -16.71 -7.75 11.93
CA THR A 79 -15.87 -8.83 11.39
C THR A 79 -16.20 -9.05 9.91
N VAL A 80 -15.17 -9.07 9.06
CA VAL A 80 -15.27 -9.40 7.63
C VAL A 80 -14.27 -10.51 7.35
N GLU A 81 -14.77 -11.65 6.85
CA GLU A 81 -13.93 -12.82 6.49
C GLU A 81 -12.96 -13.24 7.62
N GLY A 82 -13.43 -13.23 8.87
CA GLY A 82 -12.64 -13.63 10.04
C GLY A 82 -11.70 -12.55 10.61
N GLN A 83 -11.54 -11.41 9.92
CA GLN A 83 -10.75 -10.28 10.39
C GLN A 83 -11.63 -9.21 11.07
N LYS A 84 -11.14 -8.65 12.18
CA LYS A 84 -11.82 -7.60 12.94
C LYS A 84 -11.41 -6.22 12.43
N TRP A 85 -12.40 -5.41 12.09
CA TRP A 85 -12.25 -4.08 11.49
C TRP A 85 -13.02 -3.02 12.29
N TYR A 86 -12.62 -1.76 12.19
CA TYR A 86 -13.41 -0.61 12.62
C TYR A 86 -13.14 0.56 11.67
N LEU A 87 -14.11 1.45 11.52
CA LEU A 87 -13.96 2.69 10.76
C LEU A 87 -13.52 3.81 11.70
N ARG A 88 -12.56 4.64 11.25
CA ARG A 88 -12.15 5.87 11.94
C ARG A 88 -12.42 7.06 11.02
N ILE A 89 -13.24 7.99 11.48
CA ILE A 89 -13.55 9.22 10.74
C ILE A 89 -12.93 10.38 11.51
N LYS A 90 -12.23 11.27 10.81
CA LYS A 90 -11.78 12.55 11.37
C LYS A 90 -12.94 13.55 11.27
N ASN A 91 -13.24 14.23 12.36
CA ASN A 91 -14.20 15.34 12.39
C ASN A 91 -13.55 16.64 11.88
#